data_AF-A0A5K7SFF2-F1
#
_entry.id   AF-A0A5K7SFF2-F1
#
_cell.length_a   1.000
_cell.length_b   1.000
_cell.length_c   1.000
_cell.angle_alpha   90.00
_cell.angle_beta   90.00
_cell.angle_gamma   90.00
#
_symmetry.space_group_name_H-M   'P 1'
#
loop_
_entity.id
_entity.type
_entity.pdbx_description
1 polymer ?
#
loop_
_entity_poly.entity_id
_entity_poly.type
_entity_poly.pdbx_seq_one_letter_code
_entity_poly.pdbx_strand_id
1 'polypeptide(L)'
;MASSNSYKSDVLSVNATEASLDKNGLEKVIGMGVRLASLDFYRGLVMVLLMLEASGLYDHIFNMTTPGSFLHSIANQFKHYPWHGLHFWDLIQPAFMFIAGTAMAFSLTRQMTMGRSWNQQAKHAFKRSWWLFFWGVFDYAVRGDHLSFELWDVLTQLSFTMLVAFLVFRWKAGSQILLSIGLLILTEFLYRFIQIPGFDQPFTDQHNFGNYIDLILMNKINSGGWVAINCIPTAAHTIWGLVAGKWLLTKPDNKSKIAPVIILGALALLVGYGLDIAGITPIIKKIATSSFTLVSGGYCLLALAFLYFWIDVMKHTRFLPFFTIVGMNSIFIYLFFEIVVNRWLSDYINTIVNGVISPIGISQAAIAIIGALAIFMVEWYLCFWLYKKKIFFKL
;
A
#
# COMPACT_ATOMS: atom_id res chain seq x y z
N MET A 1 -45.64 -23.47 -49.00
CA MET A 1 -45.36 -22.24 -48.24
C MET A 1 -44.55 -22.66 -47.02
N ALA A 2 -43.21 -22.69 -47.10
CA ALA A 2 -42.30 -21.60 -46.69
C ALA A 2 -42.49 -21.21 -45.20
N SER A 3 -41.51 -21.19 -44.28
CA SER A 3 -40.06 -21.40 -44.33
C SER A 3 -39.47 -21.37 -42.89
N SER A 4 -38.43 -22.19 -42.63
CA SER A 4 -37.16 -21.92 -41.87
C SER A 4 -37.17 -21.15 -40.53
N ASN A 5 -36.48 -21.50 -39.42
CA ASN A 5 -35.15 -22.09 -39.17
C ASN A 5 -35.15 -22.66 -37.72
N SER A 6 -34.82 -23.92 -37.42
CA SER A 6 -33.48 -24.58 -37.42
C SER A 6 -32.56 -24.19 -36.25
N TYR A 7 -32.52 -25.05 -35.21
CA TYR A 7 -31.37 -25.23 -34.32
C TYR A 7 -31.07 -26.74 -34.20
N LYS A 8 -30.06 -27.18 -34.95
CA LYS A 8 -29.30 -28.44 -34.93
C LYS A 8 -27.84 -28.00 -35.14
N SER A 9 -26.77 -28.69 -34.78
CA SER A 9 -26.39 -29.81 -33.90
C SER A 9 -24.84 -29.84 -33.99
N ASP A 10 -24.21 -30.67 -33.16
CA ASP A 10 -22.81 -31.17 -33.31
C ASP A 10 -21.71 -30.18 -32.85
N VAL A 11 -20.70 -30.58 -32.06
CA VAL A 11 -19.64 -31.52 -32.45
C VAL A 11 -18.84 -31.99 -31.21
N LEU A 12 -18.85 -33.31 -31.02
CA LEU A 12 -17.75 -34.26 -30.78
C LEU A 12 -16.76 -34.15 -29.59
N SER A 13 -16.84 -35.21 -28.77
CA SER A 13 -15.76 -36.00 -28.17
C SER A 13 -14.45 -36.06 -28.97
N VAL A 14 -13.30 -35.88 -28.31
CA VAL A 14 -12.01 -36.35 -28.83
C VAL A 14 -11.24 -37.05 -27.71
N ASN A 15 -10.93 -38.33 -28.00
CA ASN A 15 -10.12 -39.25 -27.24
C ASN A 15 -8.68 -38.75 -27.04
N ALA A 16 -8.09 -39.19 -25.93
CA ALA A 16 -6.67 -39.06 -25.63
C ALA A 16 -5.82 -39.99 -26.52
N THR A 17 -4.84 -39.42 -27.20
CA THR A 17 -3.64 -40.12 -27.69
C THR A 17 -2.47 -39.14 -27.74
N GLU A 18 -1.31 -39.61 -27.28
CA GLU A 18 -0.04 -38.91 -27.12
C GLU A 18 0.50 -38.33 -28.45
N ALA A 19 0.91 -37.05 -28.45
CA ALA A 19 2.01 -36.55 -29.28
C ALA A 19 2.41 -35.11 -28.86
N SER A 20 3.68 -34.96 -28.46
CA SER A 20 4.50 -33.73 -28.39
C SER A 20 3.93 -32.50 -27.64
N LEU A 21 4.42 -32.32 -26.41
CA LEU A 21 4.26 -31.11 -25.58
C LEU A 21 5.02 -29.91 -26.18
N ASP A 22 4.41 -29.28 -27.19
CA ASP A 22 4.81 -28.00 -27.78
C ASP A 22 4.32 -26.82 -26.93
N LYS A 23 4.91 -25.63 -27.13
CA LYS A 23 4.78 -24.31 -26.49
C LYS A 23 3.37 -23.87 -26.03
N ASN A 24 2.31 -24.55 -26.45
CA ASN A 24 0.92 -24.32 -26.07
C ASN A 24 0.61 -24.63 -24.60
N GLY A 25 1.45 -25.39 -23.90
CA GLY A 25 1.33 -25.58 -22.44
C GLY A 25 1.58 -24.31 -21.63
N LEU A 26 2.44 -23.41 -22.14
CA LEU A 26 2.73 -22.11 -21.51
C LEU A 26 1.58 -21.12 -21.77
N GLU A 27 0.99 -21.12 -22.97
CA GLU A 27 -0.15 -20.27 -23.30
C GLU A 27 -1.43 -20.64 -22.52
N LYS A 28 -1.62 -21.93 -22.19
CA LYS A 28 -2.79 -22.37 -21.43
C LYS A 28 -2.75 -21.94 -19.95
N VAL A 29 -1.57 -21.73 -19.38
CA VAL A 29 -1.41 -21.13 -18.03
C VAL A 29 -1.54 -19.60 -18.07
N ILE A 30 -1.14 -18.97 -19.18
CA ILE A 30 -1.25 -17.50 -19.36
C ILE A 30 -2.72 -17.07 -19.60
N GLY A 31 -3.57 -17.97 -20.10
CA GLY A 31 -4.99 -17.74 -20.41
C GLY A 31 -5.96 -17.63 -19.22
N MET A 32 -5.57 -18.04 -18.01
CA MET A 32 -6.36 -17.83 -16.78
C MET A 32 -5.48 -17.10 -15.77
N GLY A 33 -5.57 -15.77 -15.74
CA GLY A 33 -4.67 -14.91 -14.96
C GLY A 33 -4.41 -15.43 -13.55
N VAL A 34 -3.20 -15.92 -13.31
CA VAL A 34 -2.73 -16.37 -12.00
C VAL A 34 -2.74 -15.16 -11.07
N ARG A 35 -3.85 -15.01 -10.34
CA ARG A 35 -4.05 -13.98 -9.34
C ARG A 35 -3.57 -14.56 -8.01
N LEU A 36 -2.49 -14.01 -7.46
CA LEU A 36 -1.96 -14.49 -6.18
C LEU A 36 -2.89 -14.09 -5.04
N ALA A 37 -3.42 -15.09 -4.34
CA ALA A 37 -4.34 -14.87 -3.23
C ALA A 37 -3.66 -14.12 -2.08
N SER A 38 -2.37 -14.40 -1.82
CA SER A 38 -1.58 -13.64 -0.83
C SER A 38 -1.49 -12.16 -1.14
N LEU A 39 -1.39 -11.77 -2.41
CA LEU A 39 -1.27 -10.37 -2.79
C LEU A 39 -2.59 -9.61 -2.59
N ASP A 40 -3.72 -10.23 -2.93
CA ASP A 40 -5.02 -9.64 -2.66
C ASP A 40 -5.31 -9.58 -1.16
N PHE A 41 -4.91 -10.60 -0.40
CA PHE A 41 -4.98 -10.57 1.06
C PHE A 41 -4.14 -9.44 1.63
N TYR A 42 -2.89 -9.30 1.20
CA TYR A 42 -1.97 -8.30 1.72
C TYR A 42 -2.52 -6.88 1.48
N ARG A 43 -3.03 -6.62 0.27
CA ARG A 43 -3.71 -5.36 -0.04
C ARG A 43 -4.93 -5.13 0.85
N GLY A 44 -5.75 -6.16 1.02
CA GLY A 44 -6.94 -6.12 1.87
C GLY A 44 -6.63 -5.86 3.34
N LEU A 45 -5.58 -6.49 3.86
CA LEU A 45 -5.09 -6.30 5.22
C LEU A 45 -4.66 -4.85 5.45
N VAL A 46 -3.86 -4.28 4.55
CA VAL A 46 -3.45 -2.87 4.63
C VAL A 46 -4.67 -1.93 4.61
N MET A 47 -5.66 -2.19 3.76
CA MET A 47 -6.88 -1.36 3.72
C MET A 47 -7.72 -1.50 5.01
N VAL A 48 -7.87 -2.71 5.54
CA VAL A 48 -8.59 -2.94 6.81
C VAL A 48 -7.89 -2.21 7.95
N LEU A 49 -6.57 -2.24 8.00
CA LEU A 49 -5.79 -1.53 9.01
C LEU A 49 -6.00 0.00 8.93
N LEU A 50 -6.07 0.56 7.73
CA LEU A 50 -6.37 1.99 7.52
C LEU A 50 -7.82 2.35 7.88
N MET A 51 -8.80 1.51 7.54
CA MET A 51 -10.19 1.71 7.96
C MET A 51 -10.34 1.74 9.49
N LEU A 52 -9.64 0.83 10.19
CA LEU A 52 -9.65 0.81 11.64
C LEU A 52 -9.00 2.06 12.24
N GLU A 53 -7.94 2.61 11.63
CA GLU A 53 -7.39 3.92 12.00
C GLU A 53 -8.42 5.03 11.81
N ALA A 54 -9.00 5.13 10.61
CA ALA A 54 -9.97 6.17 10.25
C ALA A 54 -11.24 6.14 11.13
N SER A 55 -11.60 4.96 11.63
CA SER A 55 -12.69 4.82 12.62
C SER A 55 -12.37 5.37 14.01
N GLY A 56 -11.10 5.74 14.28
CA GLY A 56 -10.62 6.20 15.59
C GLY A 56 -10.29 5.07 16.58
N LEU A 57 -10.36 3.81 16.15
CA LEU A 57 -10.24 2.66 17.06
C LEU A 57 -8.92 2.64 17.81
N TYR A 58 -7.80 2.89 17.13
CA TYR A 58 -6.47 2.86 17.76
C TYR A 58 -6.32 3.94 18.83
N ASP A 59 -6.87 5.13 18.60
CA ASP A 59 -6.87 6.26 19.51
C ASP A 59 -7.67 5.95 20.77
N HIS A 60 -8.87 5.39 20.60
CA HIS A 60 -9.68 4.97 21.71
C HIS A 60 -8.98 3.90 22.54
N ILE A 61 -8.46 2.83 21.90
CA ILE A 61 -7.69 1.75 22.58
C ILE A 61 -6.48 2.31 23.31
N PHE A 62 -5.71 3.21 22.70
CA PHE A 62 -4.58 3.83 23.37
C PHE A 62 -5.01 4.58 24.64
N ASN A 63 -6.05 5.40 24.55
CA ASN A 63 -6.53 6.23 25.65
C ASN A 63 -7.20 5.44 26.80
N MET A 64 -7.70 4.22 26.56
CA MET A 64 -8.24 3.38 27.64
C MET A 64 -7.18 2.54 28.35
N THR A 65 -5.99 2.39 27.76
CA THR A 65 -4.93 1.56 28.32
C THR A 65 -4.03 2.38 29.24
N THR A 66 -3.65 1.79 30.37
CA THR A 66 -2.80 2.46 31.36
C THR A 66 -1.35 2.54 30.86
N PRO A 67 -0.72 3.73 30.85
CA PRO A 67 0.70 3.88 30.53
C PRO A 67 1.58 2.91 31.32
N GLY A 68 2.52 2.25 30.64
CA GLY A 68 3.40 1.23 31.22
C GLY A 68 2.81 -0.18 31.28
N SER A 69 1.52 -0.37 30.99
CA SER A 69 0.95 -1.72 30.85
C SER A 69 1.33 -2.38 29.53
N PHE A 70 1.33 -3.72 29.49
CA PHE A 70 1.58 -4.49 28.27
C PHE A 70 0.61 -4.13 27.13
N LEU A 71 -0.68 -3.92 27.46
CA LEU A 71 -1.68 -3.52 26.48
C LEU A 71 -1.41 -2.11 25.92
N HIS A 72 -0.93 -1.19 26.74
CA HIS A 72 -0.54 0.14 26.28
C HIS A 72 0.66 0.10 25.34
N SER A 73 1.65 -0.77 25.61
CA SER A 73 2.77 -0.99 24.69
C SER A 73 2.33 -1.52 23.33
N ILE A 74 1.32 -2.42 23.30
CA ILE A 74 0.71 -2.89 22.04
C ILE A 74 -0.05 -1.75 21.35
N ALA A 75 -0.88 -1.00 22.08
CA ALA A 75 -1.64 0.11 21.52
C ALA A 75 -0.72 1.19 20.92
N ASN A 76 0.42 1.46 21.55
CA ASN A 76 1.41 2.41 21.07
C ASN A 76 2.02 2.00 19.71
N GLN A 77 2.05 0.70 19.38
CA GLN A 77 2.51 0.24 18.06
C GLN A 77 1.61 0.69 16.91
N PHE A 78 0.36 1.07 17.19
CA PHE A 78 -0.59 1.61 16.23
C PHE A 78 -0.56 3.15 16.15
N LYS A 79 0.44 3.78 16.79
CA LYS A 79 0.73 5.20 16.68
C LYS A 79 2.05 5.41 15.93
N HIS A 80 2.16 6.51 15.20
CA HIS A 80 3.42 6.88 14.57
C HIS A 80 4.49 7.17 15.61
N TYR A 81 5.72 6.70 15.34
CA TYR A 81 6.85 7.11 16.17
C TYR A 81 7.06 8.64 16.04
N PRO A 82 7.32 9.38 17.13
CA PRO A 82 7.41 10.84 17.07
C PRO A 82 8.46 11.37 16.08
N TRP A 83 9.65 10.78 16.07
CA TRP A 83 10.72 11.15 15.14
C TRP A 83 11.68 10.00 14.82
N HIS A 84 12.58 9.65 15.74
CA HIS A 84 13.61 8.61 15.56
C HIS A 84 13.19 7.27 16.17
N GLY A 85 12.75 6.35 15.33
CA GLY A 85 12.31 5.03 15.73
C GLY A 85 11.32 4.45 14.73
N LEU A 86 10.75 3.30 15.08
CA LEU A 86 9.82 2.57 14.23
C LEU A 86 8.76 1.89 15.09
N HIS A 87 7.49 2.15 14.78
CA HIS A 87 6.36 1.35 15.24
C HIS A 87 5.75 0.53 14.10
N PHE A 88 4.93 -0.46 14.43
CA PHE A 88 4.18 -1.23 13.43
C PHE A 88 3.40 -0.34 12.45
N TRP A 89 2.76 0.73 12.95
CA TRP A 89 1.98 1.67 12.14
C TRP A 89 2.81 2.37 11.06
N ASP A 90 4.12 2.50 11.28
CA ASP A 90 5.02 3.15 10.33
C ASP A 90 5.27 2.30 9.07
N LEU A 91 4.93 1.00 9.12
CA LEU A 91 5.10 0.06 8.02
C LEU A 91 3.95 0.07 7.01
N ILE A 92 2.81 0.69 7.33
CA ILE A 92 1.59 0.65 6.52
C ILE A 92 1.77 1.33 5.16
N GLN A 93 2.34 2.54 5.15
CA GLN A 93 2.62 3.30 3.93
C GLN A 93 3.65 2.57 3.02
N PRO A 94 4.82 2.12 3.53
CA PRO A 94 5.74 1.24 2.79
C PRO A 94 5.06 0.00 2.20
N ALA A 95 4.22 -0.69 2.99
CA ALA A 95 3.49 -1.87 2.54
C ALA A 95 2.53 -1.53 1.39
N PHE A 96 1.80 -0.41 1.49
CA PHE A 96 0.91 0.06 0.44
C PHE A 96 1.65 0.34 -0.88
N MET A 97 2.80 1.02 -0.82
CA MET A 97 3.65 1.33 -1.98
C MET A 97 4.24 0.06 -2.60
N PHE A 98 4.74 -0.85 -1.77
CA PHE A 98 5.24 -2.16 -2.20
C PHE A 98 4.16 -3.00 -2.89
N ILE A 99 2.94 -3.05 -2.34
CA ILE A 99 1.80 -3.76 -2.93
C ILE A 99 1.37 -3.11 -4.25
N ALA A 100 1.45 -1.79 -4.38
CA ALA A 100 1.17 -1.11 -5.64
C ALA A 100 2.18 -1.50 -6.73
N GLY A 101 3.47 -1.61 -6.38
CA GLY A 101 4.53 -2.10 -7.26
C GLY A 101 4.32 -3.55 -7.70
N THR A 102 4.05 -4.46 -6.76
CA THR A 102 3.74 -5.87 -7.10
C THR A 102 2.50 -5.96 -8.00
N ALA A 103 1.42 -5.24 -7.70
CA ALA A 103 0.21 -5.20 -8.53
C ALA A 103 0.47 -4.65 -9.94
N MET A 104 1.36 -3.65 -10.06
CA MET A 104 1.80 -3.14 -11.36
C MET A 104 2.50 -4.22 -12.17
N ALA A 105 3.36 -5.04 -11.55
CA ALA A 105 4.05 -6.13 -12.25
C ALA A 105 3.07 -7.08 -12.93
N PHE A 106 2.07 -7.55 -12.20
CA PHE A 106 1.02 -8.43 -12.73
C PHE A 106 0.20 -7.75 -13.83
N SER A 107 -0.18 -6.48 -13.62
CA SER A 107 -0.98 -5.73 -14.59
C SER A 107 -0.24 -5.50 -15.91
N LEU A 108 1.00 -5.03 -15.86
CA LEU A 108 1.78 -4.72 -17.06
C LEU A 108 2.22 -5.99 -17.81
N THR A 109 2.63 -7.04 -17.09
CA THR A 109 2.93 -8.34 -17.72
C THR A 109 1.71 -8.89 -18.45
N ARG A 110 0.52 -8.82 -17.85
CA ARG A 110 -0.73 -9.22 -18.52
C ARG A 110 -1.05 -8.35 -19.75
N GLN A 111 -0.83 -7.05 -19.67
CA GLN A 111 -1.05 -6.17 -20.81
C GLN A 111 -0.08 -6.45 -21.96
N MET A 112 1.17 -6.82 -21.64
CA MET A 112 2.15 -7.26 -22.63
C MET A 112 1.76 -8.58 -23.30
N THR A 113 1.27 -9.58 -22.56
CA THR A 113 0.80 -10.84 -23.15
C THR A 113 -0.45 -10.65 -24.01
N MET A 114 -1.24 -9.62 -23.73
CA MET A 114 -2.38 -9.20 -24.57
C MET A 114 -1.98 -8.33 -25.78
N GLY A 115 -0.68 -8.15 -26.05
CA GLY A 115 -0.19 -7.39 -27.20
C GLY A 115 -0.37 -5.88 -27.11
N ARG A 116 -0.64 -5.30 -25.92
CA ARG A 116 -0.78 -3.84 -25.78
C ARG A 116 0.55 -3.13 -26.00
N SER A 117 0.52 -2.07 -26.80
CA SER A 117 1.72 -1.27 -27.09
C SER A 117 2.22 -0.54 -25.83
N TRP A 118 3.50 -0.13 -25.86
CA TRP A 118 4.07 0.66 -24.76
C TRP A 118 3.31 1.97 -24.54
N ASN A 119 2.92 2.65 -25.61
CA ASN A 119 2.21 3.93 -25.53
C ASN A 119 0.82 3.77 -24.89
N GLN A 120 0.13 2.66 -25.16
CA GLN A 120 -1.14 2.33 -24.50
C GLN A 120 -0.94 2.10 -22.99
N GLN A 121 0.09 1.35 -22.61
CA GLN A 121 0.43 1.11 -21.21
C GLN A 121 0.85 2.41 -20.51
N ALA A 122 1.65 3.25 -21.16
CA ALA A 122 2.09 4.55 -20.66
C ALA A 122 0.90 5.49 -20.44
N LYS A 123 0.00 5.62 -21.42
CA LYS A 123 -1.22 6.45 -21.28
C LYS A 123 -2.06 6.01 -20.08
N HIS A 124 -2.18 4.70 -19.84
CA HIS A 124 -2.89 4.18 -18.68
C HIS A 124 -2.14 4.47 -17.37
N ALA A 125 -0.81 4.32 -17.34
CA ALA A 125 0.01 4.62 -16.16
C ALA A 125 -0.06 6.12 -15.81
N PHE A 126 0.10 7.00 -16.79
CA PHE A 126 -0.02 8.45 -16.62
C PHE A 126 -1.41 8.86 -16.16
N LYS A 127 -2.49 8.34 -16.77
CA LYS A 127 -3.86 8.63 -16.33
C LYS A 127 -4.08 8.22 -14.88
N ARG A 128 -3.61 7.03 -14.50
CA ARG A 128 -3.74 6.53 -13.12
C ARG A 128 -2.96 7.41 -12.15
N SER A 129 -1.70 7.74 -12.46
CA SER A 129 -0.90 8.63 -11.62
C SER A 129 -1.51 10.03 -11.52
N TRP A 130 -2.05 10.57 -12.61
CA TRP A 130 -2.76 11.85 -12.58
C TRP A 130 -3.96 11.82 -11.62
N TRP A 131 -4.79 10.77 -11.69
CA TRP A 131 -5.92 10.66 -10.76
C TRP A 131 -5.50 10.47 -9.30
N LEU A 132 -4.43 9.71 -9.04
CA LEU A 132 -3.87 9.57 -7.69
C LEU A 132 -3.36 10.92 -7.17
N PHE A 133 -2.65 11.67 -8.01
CA PHE A 133 -2.18 13.01 -7.67
C PHE A 133 -3.34 13.96 -7.40
N PHE A 134 -4.32 14.00 -8.31
CA PHE A 134 -5.53 14.82 -8.17
C PHE A 134 -6.25 14.54 -6.87
N TRP A 135 -6.54 13.27 -6.57
CA TRP A 135 -7.28 12.90 -5.36
C TRP A 135 -6.47 13.14 -4.09
N GLY A 136 -5.16 12.94 -4.10
CA GLY A 136 -4.31 13.23 -2.94
C GLY A 136 -4.20 14.71 -2.61
N VAL A 137 -4.04 15.55 -3.64
CA VAL A 137 -4.10 17.02 -3.47
C VAL A 137 -5.50 17.43 -3.04
N PHE A 138 -6.54 16.90 -3.67
CA PHE A 138 -7.92 17.28 -3.37
C PHE A 138 -8.31 16.93 -1.93
N ASP A 139 -7.95 15.75 -1.45
CA ASP A 139 -8.22 15.34 -0.08
C ASP A 139 -7.63 16.31 0.95
N TYR A 140 -6.33 16.57 0.84
CA TYR A 140 -5.64 17.47 1.77
C TYR A 140 -6.05 18.94 1.60
N ALA A 141 -6.38 19.36 0.38
CA ALA A 141 -6.69 20.75 0.09
C ALA A 141 -7.89 21.29 0.85
N VAL A 142 -8.79 20.41 1.28
CA VAL A 142 -10.02 20.78 2.00
C VAL A 142 -10.02 20.33 3.46
N ARG A 143 -8.88 19.91 4.04
CA ARG A 143 -8.80 19.43 5.44
C ARG A 143 -8.91 20.55 6.48
N GLY A 144 -8.44 21.76 6.15
CA GLY A 144 -8.54 22.92 7.04
C GLY A 144 -9.75 23.79 6.75
N ASP A 145 -9.82 24.93 7.44
CA ASP A 145 -10.88 25.95 7.26
C ASP A 145 -10.74 26.76 5.95
N HIS A 146 -9.67 26.52 5.20
CA HIS A 146 -9.37 27.19 3.94
C HIS A 146 -8.77 26.21 2.93
N LEU A 147 -8.85 26.57 1.65
CA LEU A 147 -8.22 25.80 0.59
C LEU A 147 -6.70 25.88 0.74
N SER A 148 -6.05 24.72 0.89
CA SER A 148 -4.60 24.63 1.01
C SER A 148 -4.01 23.77 -0.11
N PHE A 149 -2.78 24.04 -0.57
CA PHE A 149 -2.10 23.14 -1.49
C PHE A 149 -1.08 22.33 -0.69
N GLU A 150 -1.29 21.01 -0.60
CA GLU A 150 -0.51 20.10 0.24
C GLU A 150 -0.18 18.82 -0.53
N LEU A 151 1.07 18.39 -0.39
CA LEU A 151 1.64 17.25 -1.12
C LEU A 151 2.05 16.09 -0.20
N TRP A 152 1.72 16.15 1.09
CA TRP A 152 2.11 15.17 2.10
C TRP A 152 1.32 13.85 2.03
N ASP A 153 0.19 13.84 1.32
CA ASP A 153 -0.69 12.68 1.19
C ASP A 153 0.00 11.43 0.61
N VAL A 154 -0.49 10.24 0.97
CA VAL A 154 0.07 8.99 0.44
C VAL A 154 -0.26 8.80 -1.05
N LEU A 155 -1.39 9.31 -1.56
CA LEU A 155 -1.74 9.21 -2.98
C LEU A 155 -0.87 10.12 -3.86
N THR A 156 -0.50 11.31 -3.39
CA THR A 156 0.44 12.19 -4.12
C THR A 156 1.80 11.50 -4.24
N GLN A 157 2.31 10.91 -3.18
CA GLN A 157 3.55 10.13 -3.22
C GLN A 157 3.41 8.90 -4.11
N LEU A 158 2.29 8.17 -4.03
CA LEU A 158 2.04 7.00 -4.87
C LEU A 158 1.98 7.37 -6.35
N SER A 159 1.44 8.55 -6.69
CA SER A 159 1.39 9.04 -8.07
C SER A 159 2.78 9.10 -8.72
N PHE A 160 3.77 9.61 -7.97
CA PHE A 160 5.15 9.75 -8.39
C PHE A 160 5.85 8.39 -8.45
N THR A 161 5.81 7.62 -7.37
CA THR A 161 6.52 6.34 -7.26
C THR A 161 6.02 5.31 -8.28
N MET A 162 4.72 5.33 -8.61
CA MET A 162 4.16 4.50 -9.69
C MET A 162 4.65 4.90 -11.08
N LEU A 163 4.89 6.20 -11.34
CA LEU A 163 5.50 6.61 -12.61
C LEU A 163 6.95 6.14 -12.70
N VAL A 164 7.73 6.32 -11.63
CA VAL A 164 9.13 5.85 -11.58
C VAL A 164 9.20 4.34 -11.83
N ALA A 165 8.39 3.56 -11.11
CA ALA A 165 8.32 2.11 -11.28
C ALA A 165 7.85 1.69 -12.69
N PHE A 166 6.92 2.42 -13.30
CA PHE A 166 6.50 2.20 -14.68
C PHE A 166 7.67 2.43 -15.66
N LEU A 167 8.42 3.53 -15.53
CA LEU A 167 9.52 3.87 -16.43
C LEU A 167 10.63 2.82 -16.43
N VAL A 168 10.92 2.24 -15.27
CA VAL A 168 11.92 1.15 -15.15
C VAL A 168 11.34 -0.24 -15.37
N PHE A 169 10.06 -0.37 -15.71
CA PHE A 169 9.40 -1.66 -15.84
C PHE A 169 10.09 -2.58 -16.86
N ARG A 170 10.59 -2.05 -17.96
CA ARG A 170 11.25 -2.86 -19.01
C ARG A 170 12.73 -3.14 -18.74
N TRP A 171 13.31 -2.54 -17.71
CA TRP A 171 14.72 -2.71 -17.39
C TRP A 171 14.98 -4.08 -16.77
N LYS A 172 16.24 -4.52 -16.81
CA LYS A 172 16.67 -5.71 -16.06
C LYS A 172 16.44 -5.50 -14.57
N ALA A 173 16.15 -6.58 -13.83
CA ALA A 173 15.90 -6.49 -12.39
C ALA A 173 17.06 -5.83 -11.63
N GLY A 174 18.31 -6.17 -11.98
CA GLY A 174 19.49 -5.52 -11.39
C GLY A 174 19.53 -4.01 -11.60
N SER A 175 19.14 -3.50 -12.77
CA SER A 175 19.09 -2.06 -13.06
C SER A 175 17.94 -1.35 -12.32
N GLN A 176 16.80 -2.03 -12.11
CA GLN A 176 15.72 -1.51 -11.26
C GLN A 176 16.20 -1.35 -9.81
N ILE A 177 16.88 -2.37 -9.28
CA ILE A 177 17.46 -2.32 -7.92
C ILE A 177 18.55 -1.24 -7.84
N LEU A 178 19.44 -1.15 -8.83
CA LEU A 178 20.49 -0.12 -8.86
C LEU A 178 19.90 1.29 -8.83
N LEU A 179 18.84 1.57 -9.61
CA LEU A 179 18.15 2.86 -9.54
C LEU A 179 17.59 3.11 -8.14
N SER A 180 16.92 2.11 -7.54
CA SER A 180 16.36 2.27 -6.19
C SER A 180 17.43 2.60 -5.15
N ILE A 181 18.60 1.94 -5.21
CA ILE A 181 19.74 2.25 -4.33
C ILE A 181 20.27 3.66 -4.64
N GLY A 182 20.34 4.05 -5.92
CA GLY A 182 20.72 5.40 -6.33
C GLY A 182 19.78 6.48 -5.77
N LEU A 183 18.47 6.23 -5.69
CA LEU A 183 17.51 7.16 -5.06
C LEU A 183 17.73 7.29 -3.55
N LEU A 184 18.12 6.20 -2.86
CA LEU A 184 18.48 6.26 -1.44
C LEU A 184 19.78 7.03 -1.22
N ILE A 185 20.79 6.80 -2.06
CA ILE A 185 22.06 7.55 -2.02
C ILE A 185 21.81 9.04 -2.33
N LEU A 186 20.96 9.34 -3.32
CA LEU A 186 20.55 10.71 -3.62
C LEU A 186 19.88 11.35 -2.41
N THR A 187 19.01 10.64 -1.72
CA THR A 187 18.36 11.12 -0.49
C THR A 187 19.40 11.45 0.57
N GLU A 188 20.36 10.55 0.85
CA GLU A 188 21.47 10.83 1.77
C GLU A 188 22.27 12.06 1.37
N PHE A 189 22.55 12.22 0.08
CA PHE A 189 23.30 13.37 -0.43
C PHE A 189 22.54 14.69 -0.22
N LEU A 190 21.26 14.72 -0.59
CA LEU A 190 20.41 15.91 -0.46
C LEU A 190 20.25 16.36 0.99
N TYR A 191 20.11 15.42 1.92
CA TYR A 191 19.95 15.75 3.34
C TYR A 191 21.26 16.13 4.02
N ARG A 192 22.40 15.52 3.66
CA ARG A 192 23.68 15.74 4.37
C ARG A 192 24.50 16.93 3.88
N PHE A 193 24.41 17.26 2.60
CA PHE A 193 25.32 18.24 1.99
C PHE A 193 24.64 19.58 1.71
N ILE A 194 23.37 19.74 2.07
CA ILE A 194 22.70 21.03 1.91
C ILE A 194 23.17 22.01 2.98
N GLN A 195 23.56 23.22 2.55
CA GLN A 195 24.08 24.29 3.40
C GLN A 195 23.16 25.50 3.35
N ILE A 196 21.87 25.28 3.57
CA ILE A 196 20.88 26.36 3.60
C ILE A 196 20.68 26.79 5.05
N PRO A 197 20.82 28.09 5.36
CA PRO A 197 20.64 28.59 6.72
C PRO A 197 19.29 28.16 7.31
N GLY A 198 19.32 27.50 8.46
CA GLY A 198 18.12 26.98 9.16
C GLY A 198 17.63 25.62 8.67
N PHE A 199 18.19 25.08 7.58
CA PHE A 199 17.85 23.77 7.01
C PHE A 199 19.07 22.86 6.79
N ASP A 200 20.17 23.15 7.48
CA ASP A 200 21.47 22.49 7.41
C ASP A 200 21.60 21.31 8.41
N GLN A 201 20.50 20.90 9.03
CA GLN A 201 20.47 19.80 10.00
C GLN A 201 19.79 18.56 9.40
N PRO A 202 20.56 17.57 8.91
CA PRO A 202 20.04 16.52 8.03
C PRO A 202 18.89 15.69 8.61
N PHE A 203 18.93 15.41 9.91
CA PHE A 203 17.97 14.49 10.54
C PHE A 203 17.21 15.14 11.70
N THR A 204 17.19 16.47 11.76
CA THR A 204 16.45 17.23 12.77
C THR A 204 15.08 17.64 12.24
N ASP A 205 14.04 17.49 13.07
CA ASP A 205 12.68 17.94 12.73
C ASP A 205 12.66 19.45 12.44
N GLN A 206 11.87 19.85 11.45
CA GLN A 206 11.69 21.23 10.99
C GLN A 206 12.93 21.92 10.39
N HIS A 207 14.12 21.32 10.46
CA HIS A 207 15.40 21.96 10.08
C HIS A 207 16.17 21.15 9.02
N ASN A 208 15.48 20.30 8.26
CA ASN A 208 16.09 19.44 7.25
C ASN A 208 15.70 19.83 5.81
N PHE A 209 16.41 19.24 4.85
CA PHE A 209 16.17 19.45 3.41
C PHE A 209 14.70 19.32 2.99
N GLY A 210 13.98 18.34 3.52
CA GLY A 210 12.59 18.12 3.15
C GLY A 210 11.69 19.27 3.58
N ASN A 211 11.94 19.86 4.74
CA ASN A 211 11.19 21.04 5.20
C ASN A 211 11.47 22.27 4.33
N TYR A 212 12.72 22.44 3.87
CA TYR A 212 13.06 23.50 2.92
C TYR A 212 12.33 23.32 1.57
N ILE A 213 12.27 22.10 1.05
CA ILE A 213 11.52 21.81 -0.18
C ILE A 213 10.02 22.07 0.00
N ASP A 214 9.45 21.73 1.15
CA ASP A 214 8.05 22.04 1.44
C ASP A 214 7.79 23.56 1.43
N LEU A 215 8.71 24.38 1.96
CA LEU A 215 8.62 25.85 1.83
C LEU A 215 8.62 26.29 0.36
N ILE A 216 9.46 25.72 -0.49
CA ILE A 216 9.48 26.08 -1.92
C ILE A 216 8.17 25.67 -2.61
N LEU A 217 7.68 24.46 -2.34
CA LEU A 217 6.55 23.87 -3.06
C LEU A 217 5.19 24.37 -2.57
N MET A 218 5.08 24.64 -1.27
CA MET A 218 3.80 24.87 -0.60
C MET A 218 3.80 26.12 0.30
N ASN A 219 4.94 26.81 0.44
CA ASN A 219 5.12 27.97 1.31
C ASN A 219 4.77 27.69 2.78
N LYS A 220 4.95 26.44 3.24
CA LYS A 220 4.69 26.02 4.62
C LYS A 220 5.45 24.74 4.96
N ILE A 221 5.66 24.51 6.25
CA ILE A 221 6.22 23.26 6.78
C ILE A 221 5.13 22.52 7.54
N ASN A 222 5.13 21.19 7.44
CA ASN A 222 4.22 20.36 8.22
C ASN A 222 4.59 20.38 9.71
N SER A 223 3.65 20.74 10.58
CA SER A 223 3.86 20.73 12.04
C SER A 223 4.14 19.34 12.62
N GLY A 224 3.68 18.29 11.94
CA GLY A 224 3.99 16.91 12.26
C GLY A 224 5.30 16.42 11.65
N GLY A 225 6.05 17.24 10.92
CA GLY A 225 7.37 16.90 10.37
C GLY A 225 7.38 16.05 9.10
N TRP A 226 6.21 15.82 8.49
CA TRP A 226 6.09 15.16 7.17
C TRP A 226 6.65 16.04 6.06
N VAL A 227 7.25 15.43 5.05
CA VAL A 227 7.83 16.14 3.90
C VAL A 227 7.39 15.55 2.57
N ALA A 228 7.11 16.38 1.57
CA ALA A 228 6.64 15.91 0.27
C ALA A 228 7.72 15.15 -0.52
N ILE A 229 9.00 15.48 -0.27
CA ILE A 229 10.15 14.89 -0.97
C ILE A 229 10.43 13.44 -0.55
N ASN A 230 9.74 12.93 0.47
CA ASN A 230 9.80 11.52 0.87
C ASN A 230 9.39 10.55 -0.27
N CYS A 231 8.73 11.04 -1.33
CA CYS A 231 8.41 10.29 -2.54
C CYS A 231 9.65 9.77 -3.28
N ILE A 232 10.83 10.39 -3.11
CA ILE A 232 12.10 9.94 -3.71
C ILE A 232 12.57 8.61 -3.07
N PRO A 233 12.87 8.55 -1.76
CA PRO A 233 13.31 7.31 -1.14
C PRO A 233 12.22 6.23 -1.18
N THR A 234 10.95 6.60 -0.99
CA THR A 234 9.85 5.62 -1.00
C THR A 234 9.53 5.05 -2.39
N ALA A 235 10.04 5.64 -3.48
CA ALA A 235 10.03 4.99 -4.79
C ALA A 235 10.75 3.63 -4.76
N ALA A 236 11.74 3.46 -3.87
CA ALA A 236 12.41 2.19 -3.66
C ALA A 236 11.42 1.08 -3.24
N HIS A 237 10.48 1.33 -2.32
CA HIS A 237 9.46 0.35 -1.93
C HIS A 237 8.63 -0.13 -3.12
N THR A 238 8.20 0.82 -3.96
CA THR A 238 7.40 0.51 -5.16
C THR A 238 8.21 -0.29 -6.18
N ILE A 239 9.48 0.06 -6.40
CA ILE A 239 10.38 -0.68 -7.28
C ILE A 239 10.66 -2.09 -6.74
N TRP A 240 10.91 -2.24 -5.44
CA TRP A 240 11.15 -3.54 -4.82
C TRP A 240 9.91 -4.43 -4.91
N GLY A 241 8.72 -3.85 -4.71
CA GLY A 241 7.45 -4.52 -4.97
C GLY A 241 7.31 -4.96 -6.43
N LEU A 242 7.66 -4.09 -7.38
CA LEU A 242 7.65 -4.43 -8.80
C LEU A 242 8.58 -5.60 -9.15
N VAL A 243 9.81 -5.58 -8.63
CA VAL A 243 10.79 -6.66 -8.84
C VAL A 243 10.32 -7.96 -8.19
N ALA A 244 9.82 -7.91 -6.95
CA ALA A 244 9.26 -9.07 -6.26
C ALA A 244 8.05 -9.66 -7.01
N GLY A 245 7.15 -8.82 -7.52
CA GLY A 245 6.02 -9.24 -8.32
C GLY A 245 6.43 -9.95 -9.62
N LYS A 246 7.43 -9.41 -10.33
CA LYS A 246 8.02 -10.07 -11.51
C LYS A 246 8.65 -11.41 -11.16
N TRP A 247 9.38 -11.48 -10.04
CA TRP A 247 10.00 -12.71 -9.58
C TRP A 247 8.97 -13.82 -9.31
N LEU A 248 7.86 -13.46 -8.65
CA LEU A 248 6.78 -14.40 -8.37
C LEU A 248 6.11 -14.93 -9.66
N LEU A 249 6.01 -14.14 -10.72
CA LEU A 249 5.43 -14.55 -12.01
C LEU A 249 6.23 -15.63 -12.77
N THR A 250 7.54 -15.78 -12.53
CA THR A 250 8.43 -16.57 -13.41
C THR A 250 8.15 -18.10 -13.49
N LYS A 251 7.52 -18.70 -12.48
CA LYS A 251 7.29 -20.17 -12.28
C LYS A 251 6.26 -20.38 -11.13
N PRO A 252 4.98 -20.61 -11.42
CA PRO A 252 3.90 -20.51 -10.41
C PRO A 252 4.00 -21.42 -9.17
N ASP A 253 4.70 -22.56 -9.26
CA ASP A 253 4.60 -23.63 -8.25
C ASP A 253 5.91 -23.97 -7.50
N ASN A 254 6.91 -23.09 -7.56
CA ASN A 254 8.20 -23.38 -6.94
C ASN A 254 8.34 -22.74 -5.54
N LYS A 255 8.23 -23.57 -4.49
CA LYS A 255 8.43 -23.15 -3.09
C LYS A 255 9.79 -22.49 -2.84
N SER A 256 10.81 -22.81 -3.62
CA SER A 256 12.15 -22.21 -3.45
C SER A 256 12.24 -20.73 -3.84
N LYS A 257 11.18 -20.17 -4.44
CA LYS A 257 11.11 -18.74 -4.80
C LYS A 257 11.07 -17.78 -3.63
N ILE A 258 10.59 -18.26 -2.49
CA ILE A 258 10.44 -17.44 -1.30
C ILE A 258 11.80 -17.20 -0.66
N ALA A 259 12.74 -18.15 -0.76
CA ALA A 259 14.03 -18.06 -0.11
C ALA A 259 14.82 -16.79 -0.50
N PRO A 260 14.95 -16.39 -1.78
CA PRO A 260 15.55 -15.11 -2.13
C PRO A 260 14.82 -13.90 -1.56
N VAL A 261 13.48 -13.93 -1.49
CA VAL A 261 12.67 -12.85 -0.92
C VAL A 261 12.95 -12.72 0.59
N ILE A 262 13.07 -13.84 1.30
CA ILE A 262 13.42 -13.87 2.73
C ILE A 262 14.84 -13.35 2.93
N ILE A 263 15.81 -13.83 2.15
CA ILE A 263 17.22 -13.43 2.27
C ILE A 263 17.37 -11.93 2.02
N LEU A 264 16.74 -11.40 0.96
CA LEU A 264 16.77 -9.97 0.66
C LEU A 264 16.05 -9.14 1.73
N GLY A 265 14.93 -9.65 2.26
CA GLY A 265 14.22 -9.00 3.36
C GLY A 265 15.08 -8.92 4.63
N ALA A 266 15.71 -10.03 5.03
CA ALA A 266 16.61 -10.08 6.17
C ALA A 266 17.86 -9.22 5.98
N LEU A 267 18.44 -9.21 4.77
CA LEU A 267 19.58 -8.34 4.45
C LEU A 267 19.20 -6.86 4.53
N ALA A 268 18.04 -6.47 4.02
CA ALA A 268 17.55 -5.10 4.12
C ALA A 268 17.32 -4.66 5.57
N LEU A 269 16.77 -5.54 6.43
CA LEU A 269 16.66 -5.30 7.86
C LEU A 269 18.03 -5.13 8.52
N LEU A 270 18.98 -6.04 8.23
CA LEU A 270 20.33 -6.01 8.79
C LEU A 270 21.06 -4.71 8.43
N VAL A 271 21.02 -4.31 7.16
CA VAL A 271 21.66 -3.07 6.71
C VAL A 271 20.94 -1.85 7.29
N GLY A 272 19.61 -1.82 7.26
CA GLY A 272 18.83 -0.69 7.74
C GLY A 272 18.99 -0.43 9.24
N TYR A 273 18.87 -1.47 10.08
CA TYR A 273 19.16 -1.36 11.52
C TYR A 273 20.65 -1.15 11.79
N GLY A 274 21.53 -1.72 10.97
CA GLY A 274 22.97 -1.50 11.07
C GLY A 274 23.35 -0.02 10.88
N LEU A 275 22.73 0.68 9.93
CA LEU A 275 22.93 2.11 9.70
C LEU A 275 22.46 2.96 10.89
N ASP A 276 21.36 2.57 11.52
CA ASP A 276 20.78 3.25 12.68
C ASP A 276 21.67 3.07 13.92
N ILE A 277 22.02 1.83 14.25
CA ILE A 277 22.87 1.46 15.40
C ILE A 277 24.28 2.04 15.26
N ALA A 278 24.83 2.08 14.04
CA ALA A 278 26.12 2.69 13.76
C ALA A 278 26.11 4.23 13.83
N GLY A 279 24.95 4.86 14.05
CA GLY A 279 24.80 6.32 14.08
C GLY A 279 25.02 6.99 12.71
N ILE A 280 24.95 6.23 11.61
CA ILE A 280 25.14 6.76 10.26
C ILE A 280 23.85 7.47 9.84
N THR A 281 22.74 6.74 9.74
CA THR A 281 21.43 7.28 9.33
C THR A 281 20.35 6.79 10.29
N PRO A 282 19.68 7.68 11.04
CA PRO A 282 18.62 7.28 11.96
C PRO A 282 17.35 6.82 11.23
N ILE A 283 16.62 5.87 11.81
CA ILE A 283 15.32 5.42 11.28
C ILE A 283 14.27 6.49 11.56
N ILE A 284 13.89 7.25 10.52
CA ILE A 284 12.88 8.32 10.61
C ILE A 284 11.89 8.14 9.46
N LYS A 285 10.64 7.79 9.79
CA LYS A 285 9.56 7.61 8.79
C LYS A 285 9.23 8.92 8.06
N LYS A 286 9.08 10.02 8.80
CA LYS A 286 8.45 11.26 8.31
C LYS A 286 9.17 11.88 7.11
N ILE A 287 10.50 11.73 7.08
CA ILE A 287 11.37 12.11 5.95
C ILE A 287 11.86 10.92 5.13
N ALA A 288 11.38 9.71 5.43
CA ALA A 288 11.72 8.44 4.81
C ALA A 288 13.23 8.24 4.62
N THR A 289 13.99 8.26 5.71
CA THR A 289 15.45 8.05 5.67
C THR A 289 15.80 6.73 4.97
N SER A 290 17.05 6.63 4.49
CA SER A 290 17.49 5.40 3.81
C SER A 290 17.42 4.17 4.73
N SER A 291 17.79 4.31 6.01
CA SER A 291 17.66 3.25 7.01
C SER A 291 16.20 2.87 7.26
N PHE A 292 15.29 3.84 7.40
CA PHE A 292 13.84 3.57 7.48
C PHE A 292 13.35 2.82 6.24
N THR A 293 13.75 3.26 5.04
CA THR A 293 13.32 2.66 3.78
C THR A 293 13.78 1.21 3.65
N LEU A 294 15.03 0.92 4.02
CA LEU A 294 15.59 -0.43 4.06
C LEU A 294 14.86 -1.32 5.08
N VAL A 295 14.69 -0.84 6.32
CA VAL A 295 14.01 -1.61 7.37
C VAL A 295 12.57 -1.92 6.98
N SER A 296 11.80 -0.89 6.59
CA SER A 296 10.40 -1.06 6.22
C SER A 296 10.21 -1.90 4.96
N GLY A 297 11.08 -1.77 3.96
CA GLY A 297 11.05 -2.64 2.78
C GLY A 297 11.47 -4.09 3.09
N GLY A 298 12.39 -4.29 4.04
CA GLY A 298 12.72 -5.61 4.58
C GLY A 298 11.50 -6.29 5.19
N TYR A 299 10.76 -5.58 6.05
CA TYR A 299 9.49 -6.05 6.59
C TYR A 299 8.45 -6.32 5.51
N CYS A 300 8.36 -5.49 4.47
CA CYS A 300 7.43 -5.72 3.36
C CYS A 300 7.74 -7.01 2.59
N LEU A 301 9.02 -7.30 2.35
CA LEU A 301 9.47 -8.54 1.70
C LEU A 301 9.18 -9.77 2.56
N LEU A 302 9.46 -9.70 3.87
CA LEU A 302 9.18 -10.78 4.80
C LEU A 302 7.67 -11.02 4.97
N ALA A 303 6.87 -9.96 5.03
CA ALA A 303 5.41 -10.06 5.05
C ALA A 303 4.88 -10.71 3.77
N LEU A 304 5.38 -10.32 2.59
CA LEU A 304 5.02 -10.97 1.32
C LEU A 304 5.40 -12.46 1.35
N ALA A 305 6.60 -12.80 1.81
CA ALA A 305 7.07 -14.18 1.91
C ALA A 305 6.20 -15.02 2.84
N PHE A 306 5.89 -14.49 4.03
CA PHE A 306 5.01 -15.12 5.02
C PHE A 306 3.60 -15.33 4.45
N LEU A 307 2.99 -14.30 3.87
CA LEU A 307 1.63 -14.38 3.34
C LEU A 307 1.53 -15.32 2.14
N TYR A 308 2.53 -15.34 1.26
CA TYR A 308 2.60 -16.30 0.16
C TYR A 308 2.70 -17.74 0.69
N PHE A 309 3.54 -17.99 1.69
CA PHE A 309 3.63 -19.31 2.33
C PHE A 309 2.31 -19.70 3.00
N TRP A 310 1.72 -18.81 3.79
CA TRP A 310 0.49 -19.08 4.55
C TRP A 310 -0.74 -19.30 3.64
N ILE A 311 -0.87 -18.52 2.57
CA ILE A 311 -2.09 -18.52 1.75
C ILE A 311 -1.91 -19.37 0.49
N ASP A 312 -0.85 -19.13 -0.29
CA ASP A 312 -0.69 -19.81 -1.58
C ASP A 312 -0.07 -21.21 -1.42
N VAL A 313 0.80 -21.43 -0.42
CA VAL A 313 1.42 -22.75 -0.17
C VAL A 313 0.62 -23.61 0.81
N MET A 314 0.25 -23.09 1.98
CA MET A 314 -0.55 -23.84 2.99
C MET A 314 -2.05 -23.84 2.70
N LYS A 315 -2.53 -23.08 1.71
CA LYS A 315 -3.94 -23.00 1.29
C LYS A 315 -4.89 -22.54 2.40
N HIS A 316 -4.44 -21.70 3.33
CA HIS A 316 -5.30 -21.11 4.36
C HIS A 316 -6.16 -19.97 3.77
N THR A 317 -7.33 -20.33 3.23
CA THR A 317 -8.21 -19.39 2.50
C THR A 317 -9.46 -18.95 3.28
N ARG A 318 -9.68 -19.46 4.50
CA ARG A 318 -10.92 -19.21 5.28
C ARG A 318 -11.23 -17.72 5.48
N PHE A 319 -10.22 -16.93 5.86
CA PHE A 319 -10.39 -15.49 6.12
C PHE A 319 -10.10 -14.61 4.90
N LEU A 320 -9.69 -15.21 3.79
CA LEU A 320 -9.34 -14.49 2.57
C LEU A 320 -10.47 -13.58 2.08
N PRO A 321 -11.76 -14.01 2.03
CA PRO A 321 -12.83 -13.15 1.55
C PRO A 321 -12.97 -11.85 2.35
N PHE A 322 -12.85 -11.91 3.68
CA PHE A 322 -13.03 -10.74 4.55
C PHE A 322 -12.11 -9.58 4.16
N PHE A 323 -10.82 -9.86 3.94
CA PHE A 323 -9.82 -8.86 3.57
C PHE A 323 -9.87 -8.52 2.08
N THR A 324 -10.00 -9.54 1.22
CA THR A 324 -9.95 -9.32 -0.24
C THR A 324 -11.11 -8.48 -0.75
N ILE A 325 -12.29 -8.57 -0.15
CA ILE A 325 -13.47 -7.75 -0.50
C ILE A 325 -13.15 -6.25 -0.37
N VAL A 326 -12.52 -5.86 0.74
CA VAL A 326 -12.06 -4.47 0.95
C VAL A 326 -10.98 -4.11 -0.08
N GLY A 327 -10.01 -5.00 -0.28
CA GLY A 327 -8.89 -4.80 -1.22
C GLY A 327 -9.29 -4.71 -2.71
N MET A 328 -10.51 -5.08 -3.10
CA MET A 328 -10.99 -4.95 -4.48
C MET A 328 -11.39 -3.50 -4.84
N ASN A 329 -11.69 -2.67 -3.85
CA ASN A 329 -12.11 -1.27 -3.99
C ASN A 329 -11.24 -0.32 -3.17
N SER A 330 -9.93 -0.61 -3.06
CA SER A 330 -8.97 0.12 -2.22
C SER A 330 -8.99 1.64 -2.38
N ILE A 331 -9.01 2.15 -3.61
CA ILE A 331 -9.01 3.60 -3.84
C ILE A 331 -10.33 4.26 -3.40
N PHE A 332 -11.46 3.56 -3.62
CA PHE A 332 -12.76 4.07 -3.22
C PHE A 332 -12.86 4.12 -1.70
N ILE A 333 -12.50 3.03 -1.01
CA ILE A 333 -12.62 2.99 0.45
C ILE A 333 -11.65 3.98 1.11
N TYR A 334 -10.44 4.16 0.56
CA TYR A 334 -9.51 5.21 1.00
C TYR A 334 -10.14 6.60 0.95
N LEU A 335 -10.66 6.99 -0.22
CA LEU A 335 -11.30 8.29 -0.37
C LEU A 335 -12.57 8.43 0.47
N PHE A 336 -13.32 7.33 0.65
CA PHE A 336 -14.50 7.32 1.49
C PHE A 336 -14.15 7.61 2.94
N PHE A 337 -13.12 6.98 3.51
CA PHE A 337 -12.78 7.24 4.90
C PHE A 337 -12.10 8.59 5.11
N GLU A 338 -11.28 9.05 4.17
CA GLU A 338 -10.63 10.37 4.27
C GLU A 338 -11.63 11.53 4.12
N ILE A 339 -12.60 11.41 3.20
CA ILE A 339 -13.50 12.53 2.85
C ILE A 339 -14.84 12.42 3.58
N VAL A 340 -15.40 11.23 3.76
CA VAL A 340 -16.75 11.04 4.31
C VAL A 340 -16.71 10.70 5.79
N VAL A 341 -15.91 9.70 6.18
CA VAL A 341 -15.82 9.22 7.56
C VAL A 341 -15.24 10.29 8.47
N ASN A 342 -14.04 10.76 8.15
CA ASN A 342 -13.32 11.75 8.95
C ASN A 342 -14.03 13.11 9.06
N ARG A 343 -14.98 13.44 8.18
CA ARG A 343 -15.63 14.76 8.15
C ARG A 343 -16.97 14.85 8.87
N TRP A 344 -17.81 13.83 8.76
CA TRP A 344 -19.17 13.92 9.32
C TRP A 344 -19.76 12.58 9.72
N LEU A 345 -19.43 11.48 9.02
CA LEU A 345 -20.07 10.20 9.30
C LEU A 345 -19.64 9.63 10.65
N SER A 346 -18.38 9.84 11.07
CA SER A 346 -17.93 9.47 12.41
C SER A 346 -18.75 10.16 13.51
N ASP A 347 -18.94 11.47 13.43
CA ASP A 347 -19.72 12.24 14.42
C ASP A 347 -21.19 11.80 14.44
N TYR A 348 -21.76 11.56 13.27
CA TYR A 348 -23.14 11.09 13.14
C TYR A 348 -23.33 9.71 13.79
N ILE A 349 -22.46 8.74 13.47
CA ILE A 349 -22.52 7.40 14.05
C ILE A 349 -22.26 7.45 15.56
N ASN A 350 -21.24 8.21 16.01
CA ASN A 350 -20.93 8.35 17.42
C ASN A 350 -22.08 8.98 18.21
N THR A 351 -22.82 9.93 17.63
CA THR A 351 -24.02 10.52 18.24
C THR A 351 -25.12 9.47 18.44
N ILE A 352 -25.38 8.63 17.43
CA ILE A 352 -26.36 7.54 17.52
C ILE A 352 -25.92 6.51 18.58
N VAL A 353 -24.67 6.06 18.50
CA VAL A 353 -24.13 5.05 19.42
C VAL A 353 -24.16 5.57 20.86
N ASN A 354 -23.77 6.82 21.09
CA ASN A 354 -23.84 7.42 22.41
C ASN A 354 -25.29 7.49 22.92
N GLY A 355 -26.23 7.99 22.12
CA GLY A 355 -27.64 8.10 22.51
C GLY A 355 -28.31 6.77 22.82
N VAL A 356 -27.95 5.70 22.10
CA VAL A 356 -28.54 4.35 22.28
C VAL A 356 -27.87 3.57 23.41
N ILE A 357 -26.55 3.68 23.56
CA ILE A 357 -25.77 2.82 24.45
C ILE A 357 -25.52 3.48 25.82
N SER A 358 -25.43 4.81 25.90
CA SER A 358 -25.22 5.53 27.16
C SER A 358 -26.25 5.16 28.27
N PRO A 359 -27.56 4.97 27.97
CA PRO A 359 -28.54 4.54 28.98
C PRO A 359 -28.27 3.16 29.61
N ILE A 360 -27.43 2.32 28.99
CA ILE A 360 -27.07 0.99 29.49
C ILE A 360 -26.07 1.09 30.67
N GLY A 361 -25.47 2.26 30.90
CA GLY A 361 -24.59 2.51 32.05
C GLY A 361 -23.17 1.98 31.89
N ILE A 362 -22.71 1.75 30.66
CA ILE A 362 -21.31 1.37 30.36
C ILE A 362 -20.40 2.60 30.27
N SER A 363 -19.07 2.41 30.38
CA SER A 363 -18.11 3.52 30.37
C SER A 363 -18.05 4.23 29.01
N GLN A 364 -17.78 5.55 29.02
CA GLN A 364 -17.64 6.34 27.78
C GLN A 364 -16.53 5.82 26.86
N ALA A 365 -15.45 5.27 27.44
CA ALA A 365 -14.39 4.62 26.65
C ALA A 365 -14.91 3.39 25.89
N ALA A 366 -15.75 2.56 26.53
CA ALA A 366 -16.36 1.41 25.86
C ALA A 366 -17.34 1.85 24.75
N ILE A 367 -18.12 2.91 24.99
CA ILE A 367 -19.02 3.50 23.98
C ILE A 367 -18.23 3.96 22.76
N ALA A 368 -17.08 4.62 22.96
CA ALA A 368 -16.23 5.09 21.86
C ALA A 368 -15.66 3.93 21.02
N ILE A 369 -15.24 2.81 21.65
CA ILE A 369 -14.83 1.60 20.90
C ILE A 369 -16.00 1.07 20.06
N ILE A 370 -17.19 0.96 20.65
CA ILE A 370 -18.37 0.47 19.95
C ILE A 370 -18.70 1.39 18.76
N GLY A 371 -18.56 2.70 18.93
CA GLY A 371 -18.66 3.70 17.87
C GLY A 371 -17.68 3.43 16.73
N ALA A 372 -16.39 3.30 17.03
CA ALA A 372 -15.36 2.98 16.05
C ALA A 372 -15.62 1.66 15.33
N LEU A 373 -16.01 0.60 16.04
CA LEU A 373 -16.37 -0.68 15.44
C LEU A 373 -17.63 -0.58 14.57
N ALA A 374 -18.61 0.24 14.94
CA ALA A 374 -19.80 0.48 14.14
C ALA A 374 -19.44 1.21 12.83
N ILE A 375 -18.58 2.23 12.88
CA ILE A 375 -18.04 2.92 11.70
C ILE A 375 -17.34 1.92 10.79
N PHE A 376 -16.40 1.13 11.32
CA PHE A 376 -15.69 0.09 10.56
C PHE A 376 -16.66 -0.92 9.92
N MET A 377 -17.72 -1.32 10.62
CA MET A 377 -18.72 -2.24 10.09
C MET A 377 -19.54 -1.62 8.95
N VAL A 378 -19.86 -0.32 9.02
CA VAL A 378 -20.52 0.41 7.93
C VAL A 378 -19.62 0.44 6.68
N GLU A 379 -18.35 0.78 6.86
CA GLU A 379 -17.35 0.80 5.79
C GLU A 379 -17.17 -0.59 5.16
N TRP A 380 -17.02 -1.63 5.98
CA TRP A 380 -16.85 -3.00 5.49
C TRP A 380 -18.11 -3.49 4.76
N TYR A 381 -19.30 -3.19 5.29
CA TYR A 381 -20.56 -3.53 4.65
C TYR A 381 -20.75 -2.79 3.31
N LEU A 382 -20.29 -1.55 3.20
CA LEU A 382 -20.25 -0.81 1.95
C LEU A 382 -19.36 -1.52 0.91
N CYS A 383 -18.15 -1.95 1.29
CA CYS A 383 -17.30 -2.76 0.42
C CYS A 383 -17.96 -4.09 0.02
N PHE A 384 -18.63 -4.75 0.96
CA PHE A 384 -19.36 -5.99 0.70
C PHE A 384 -20.55 -5.79 -0.26
N TRP A 385 -21.27 -4.68 -0.11
CA TRP A 385 -22.37 -4.31 -1.00
C TRP A 385 -21.86 -4.05 -2.43
N LEU A 386 -20.77 -3.28 -2.57
CA LEU A 386 -20.11 -3.05 -3.87
C LEU A 386 -19.67 -4.37 -4.50
N TYR A 387 -19.09 -5.28 -3.71
CA TYR A 387 -18.71 -6.61 -4.16
C TYR A 387 -19.91 -7.43 -4.65
N LYS A 388 -21.01 -7.49 -3.89
CA LYS A 388 -22.24 -8.18 -4.31
C LYS A 388 -22.83 -7.61 -5.60
N LYS A 389 -22.75 -6.30 -5.78
CA LYS A 389 -23.20 -5.61 -7.00
C LYS A 389 -22.19 -5.64 -8.15
N LYS A 390 -21.01 -6.24 -7.94
CA LYS A 390 -19.90 -6.32 -8.91
C LYS A 390 -19.43 -4.94 -9.39
N ILE A 391 -19.48 -3.93 -8.51
CA ILE A 391 -19.03 -2.57 -8.76
C ILE A 391 -17.56 -2.46 -8.31
N PHE A 392 -16.67 -2.09 -9.24
CA PHE A 392 -15.24 -1.96 -8.99
C PHE A 392 -14.70 -0.62 -9.48
N PHE A 393 -14.32 0.25 -8.56
CA PHE A 393 -13.71 1.54 -8.86
C PHE A 393 -12.24 1.34 -9.27
N LYS A 394 -11.88 1.84 -10.46
CA LYS A 394 -10.54 1.73 -11.04
C LYS A 394 -10.14 3.05 -11.67
N LEU A 395 -8.86 3.40 -11.54
CA LEU A 395 -8.25 4.59 -12.12
C LEU A 395 -7.55 4.32 -13.46
#